data_AF-A0A9W4J9R0-F1
#
_entry.id   AF-A0A9W4J9R0-F1
#
_cell.length_a   1.000
_cell.length_b   1.000
_cell.length_c   1.000
_cell.angle_alpha   90.00
_cell.angle_beta   90.00
_cell.angle_gamma   90.00
#
_symmetry.space_group_name_H-M   'P 1'
#
loop_
_entity.id
_entity.type
_entity.pdbx_description
1 polymer ?
#
loop_
_entity_poly.entity_id
_entity_poly.type
_entity_poly.pdbx_seq_one_letter_code
_entity_poly.pdbx_strand_id
1 'polypeptide(L)'
;MMQCFETLSQTASWANARDVETLAKTIFGKAIQSSRVSDGKKLLLSKEVVVEQLSAMIDERRKREGQLTQRILSSHAEKTLPIRSHALDQPPTQIDSQSSTASSVESSTAMDPETQKQAELSDRDHDVTDEVWNQLEKDKATAKAREEEYERVQQEFGEQKKEILRLKEEEDNAEREAQEAKVKADEESRRLHEQARLEHERRRREDEEVARELERRRAVMEEAHRKEQANQMKLKSMGVCVAGYHWIKQSGGYRCAGGSHWVSDAQLQ
;
A
#
# COMPACT_ATOMS: atom_id res chain seq x y z
N MET A 1 -29.06 -29.59 -14.22
CA MET A 1 -27.84 -28.78 -14.05
C MET A 1 -28.18 -27.30 -14.00
N MET A 2 -28.68 -26.67 -15.08
CA MET A 2 -29.07 -25.24 -15.04
C MET A 2 -30.11 -24.92 -13.96
N GLN A 3 -31.15 -25.74 -13.82
CA GLN A 3 -32.16 -25.60 -12.74
C GLN A 3 -31.57 -25.71 -11.33
N CYS A 4 -30.50 -26.48 -11.13
CA CYS A 4 -29.85 -26.61 -9.83
C CYS A 4 -29.06 -25.34 -9.49
N PHE A 5 -28.38 -24.74 -10.47
CA PHE A 5 -27.71 -23.46 -10.32
C PHE A 5 -28.70 -22.32 -10.08
N GLU A 6 -29.82 -22.32 -10.79
CA GLU A 6 -30.90 -21.35 -10.58
C GLU A 6 -31.44 -21.43 -9.15
N THR A 7 -31.73 -22.65 -8.66
CA THR A 7 -32.16 -22.88 -7.28
C THR A 7 -31.10 -22.43 -6.26
N LEU A 8 -29.83 -22.74 -6.49
CA LEU A 8 -28.74 -22.33 -5.59
C LEU A 8 -28.56 -20.81 -5.58
N SER A 9 -28.72 -20.15 -6.71
CA SER A 9 -28.61 -18.69 -6.83
C SER A 9 -29.65 -17.92 -6.02
N GLN A 10 -30.78 -18.55 -5.71
CA GLN A 10 -31.85 -17.99 -4.88
C GLN A 10 -31.62 -18.23 -3.37
N THR A 11 -30.64 -19.05 -2.98
CA THR A 11 -30.31 -19.29 -1.56
C THR A 11 -29.40 -18.18 -1.02
N ALA A 12 -29.62 -17.80 0.25
CA ALA A 12 -28.81 -16.77 0.89
C ALA A 12 -27.34 -17.20 1.01
N SER A 13 -26.43 -16.28 0.70
CA SER A 13 -24.97 -16.49 0.78
C SER A 13 -24.41 -17.60 -0.14
N TRP A 14 -25.09 -17.93 -1.24
CA TRP A 14 -24.53 -18.73 -2.33
C TRP A 14 -23.42 -17.98 -3.10
N ALA A 15 -22.58 -18.73 -3.82
CA ALA A 15 -21.48 -18.25 -4.65
C ALA A 15 -20.33 -17.56 -3.89
N ASN A 16 -20.20 -17.80 -2.58
CA ASN A 16 -18.96 -17.52 -1.87
C ASN A 16 -17.83 -18.42 -2.44
N ALA A 17 -16.61 -17.91 -2.54
CA ALA A 17 -15.45 -18.66 -3.03
C ALA A 17 -15.29 -20.03 -2.35
N ARG A 18 -15.59 -20.12 -1.04
CA ARG A 18 -15.56 -21.38 -0.27
C ARG A 18 -16.59 -22.41 -0.74
N ASP A 19 -17.76 -21.96 -1.17
CA ASP A 19 -18.85 -22.85 -1.59
C ASP A 19 -18.54 -23.48 -2.95
N VAL A 20 -18.03 -22.67 -3.88
CA VAL A 20 -17.57 -23.14 -5.20
C VAL A 20 -16.38 -24.09 -5.03
N GLU A 21 -15.44 -23.75 -4.16
CA GLU A 21 -14.29 -24.61 -3.84
C GLU A 21 -14.73 -25.95 -3.23
N THR A 22 -15.69 -25.93 -2.30
CA THR A 22 -16.21 -27.14 -1.66
C THR A 22 -16.91 -28.03 -2.69
N LEU A 23 -17.76 -27.46 -3.53
CA LEU A 23 -18.45 -28.20 -4.59
C LEU A 23 -17.47 -28.80 -5.60
N ALA A 24 -16.42 -28.06 -5.99
CA ALA A 24 -15.39 -28.56 -6.88
C ALA A 24 -14.64 -29.76 -6.28
N LYS A 25 -14.26 -29.66 -4.99
CA LYS A 25 -13.58 -30.74 -4.26
C LYS A 25 -14.45 -32.01 -4.14
N THR A 26 -15.74 -31.87 -3.86
CA THR A 26 -16.65 -33.03 -3.74
C THR A 26 -16.90 -33.71 -5.08
N ILE A 27 -17.09 -32.92 -6.15
CA ILE A 27 -17.24 -33.45 -7.52
C ILE A 27 -15.98 -34.20 -7.95
N PHE A 28 -14.80 -33.59 -7.76
CA PHE A 28 -13.52 -34.20 -8.12
C PHE A 28 -13.25 -35.47 -7.30
N GLY A 29 -13.53 -35.45 -6.00
CA GLY A 29 -13.40 -36.62 -5.13
C GLY A 29 -14.28 -37.79 -5.59
N LYS A 30 -15.54 -37.52 -5.95
CA LYS A 30 -16.44 -38.55 -6.50
C LYS A 30 -15.99 -39.07 -7.86
N ALA A 31 -15.49 -38.19 -8.73
CA ALA A 31 -14.94 -38.60 -10.02
C ALA A 31 -13.77 -39.59 -9.83
N ILE A 32 -12.84 -39.31 -8.93
CA ILE A 32 -11.71 -40.22 -8.62
C ILE A 32 -12.20 -41.54 -8.00
N GLN A 33 -13.20 -41.50 -7.11
CA GLN A 33 -13.76 -42.72 -6.53
C GLN A 33 -14.41 -43.61 -7.59
N SER A 34 -15.12 -43.02 -8.55
CA SER A 34 -15.74 -43.76 -9.66
C SER A 34 -14.70 -44.35 -10.64
N SER A 35 -13.56 -43.67 -10.83
CA SER A 35 -12.49 -44.18 -11.69
C SER A 35 -11.71 -45.33 -11.07
N ARG A 36 -11.59 -45.37 -9.72
CA ARG A 36 -10.97 -46.50 -9.00
C ARG A 36 -11.75 -47.81 -9.14
N VAL A 37 -13.05 -47.72 -9.38
CA VAL A 37 -13.94 -48.89 -9.57
C VAL A 37 -13.89 -49.41 -11.01
N SER A 38 -13.47 -48.58 -11.98
CA SER A 38 -13.57 -48.89 -13.43
C SER A 38 -12.24 -49.30 -14.08
N ASP A 39 -11.31 -49.86 -13.30
CA ASP A 39 -10.07 -50.49 -13.78
C ASP A 39 -9.22 -49.58 -14.69
N GLY A 40 -8.92 -48.37 -14.20
CA GLY A 40 -7.91 -47.48 -14.77
C GLY A 40 -8.27 -46.78 -16.08
N LYS A 41 -9.49 -46.95 -16.61
CA LYS A 41 -9.91 -46.24 -17.83
C LYS A 41 -10.47 -44.87 -17.49
N LYS A 42 -9.71 -43.83 -17.89
CA LYS A 42 -10.04 -42.38 -18.03
C LYS A 42 -11.05 -41.81 -17.03
N LEU A 43 -10.65 -40.77 -16.30
CA LEU A 43 -11.53 -39.99 -15.43
C LEU A 43 -12.67 -39.34 -16.24
N LEU A 44 -13.84 -39.97 -16.25
CA LEU A 44 -15.03 -39.44 -16.90
C LEU A 44 -15.93 -38.79 -15.86
N LEU A 45 -15.99 -37.46 -15.89
CA LEU A 45 -16.96 -36.72 -15.10
C LEU A 45 -18.31 -36.75 -15.82
N SER A 46 -19.25 -37.52 -15.29
CA SER A 46 -20.60 -37.61 -15.83
C SER A 46 -21.46 -36.43 -15.35
N LYS A 47 -22.41 -36.01 -16.19
CA LYS A 47 -23.35 -34.92 -15.90
C LYS A 47 -24.19 -35.25 -14.66
N GLU A 48 -24.48 -36.52 -14.47
CA GLU A 48 -25.29 -37.08 -13.40
C GLU A 48 -24.62 -36.86 -12.04
N VAL A 49 -23.30 -37.11 -11.95
CA VAL A 49 -22.52 -36.88 -10.72
C VAL A 49 -22.52 -35.41 -10.33
N VAL A 50 -22.37 -34.50 -11.30
CA VAL A 50 -22.41 -33.06 -11.03
C VAL A 50 -23.80 -32.62 -10.54
N VAL A 51 -24.87 -33.11 -11.18
CA VAL A 51 -26.24 -32.81 -10.75
C VAL A 51 -26.53 -33.37 -9.35
N GLU A 52 -26.05 -34.58 -9.05
CA GLU A 52 -26.19 -35.18 -7.72
C GLU A 52 -25.49 -34.34 -6.64
N GLN A 53 -24.27 -33.83 -6.92
CA GLN A 53 -23.55 -32.98 -5.96
C GLN A 53 -24.21 -31.61 -5.76
N LEU A 54 -24.73 -31.01 -6.83
CA LEU A 54 -25.51 -29.79 -6.74
C LEU A 54 -26.78 -30.01 -5.90
N SER A 55 -27.53 -31.09 -6.14
CA SER A 55 -28.73 -31.42 -5.38
C SER A 55 -28.43 -31.70 -3.90
N ALA A 56 -27.37 -32.45 -3.60
CA ALA A 56 -26.95 -32.73 -2.22
C ALA A 56 -26.64 -31.44 -1.45
N MET A 57 -26.01 -30.45 -2.10
CA MET A 57 -25.73 -29.15 -1.50
C MET A 57 -27.00 -28.31 -1.30
N ILE A 58 -27.96 -28.37 -2.23
CA ILE A 58 -29.27 -27.73 -2.06
C ILE A 58 -30.00 -28.33 -0.85
N ASP A 59 -30.04 -29.66 -0.73
CA ASP A 59 -30.71 -30.35 0.37
C ASP A 59 -30.06 -30.07 1.73
N GLU A 60 -28.73 -30.01 1.76
CA GLU A 60 -27.98 -29.64 2.95
C GLU A 60 -28.33 -28.21 3.42
N ARG A 61 -28.41 -27.25 2.49
CA ARG A 61 -28.78 -25.87 2.80
C ARG A 61 -30.22 -25.74 3.27
N ARG A 62 -31.15 -26.42 2.60
CA ARG A 62 -32.56 -26.49 3.03
C ARG A 62 -32.67 -27.05 4.46
N LYS A 63 -31.88 -28.07 4.80
CA LYS A 63 -31.82 -28.63 6.16
C LYS A 63 -31.25 -27.62 7.17
N ARG A 64 -30.20 -26.88 6.83
CA ARG A 64 -29.63 -25.82 7.70
C ARG A 64 -30.63 -24.68 7.94
N GLU A 65 -31.34 -24.23 6.91
CA GLU A 65 -32.40 -23.22 7.03
C GLU A 65 -33.56 -23.72 7.91
N GLY A 66 -33.96 -24.98 7.75
CA GLY A 66 -34.96 -25.64 8.61
C GLY A 66 -34.51 -25.79 10.07
N GLN A 67 -33.23 -26.07 10.31
CA GLN A 67 -32.66 -26.18 11.67
C GLN A 67 -32.48 -24.81 12.35
N LEU A 68 -32.15 -23.76 11.58
CA LEU A 68 -32.10 -22.38 12.06
C LEU A 68 -33.49 -21.91 12.50
N THR A 69 -34.52 -22.20 11.71
CA THR A 69 -35.91 -21.89 12.07
C THR A 69 -36.39 -22.70 13.27
N GLN A 70 -36.02 -23.98 13.41
CA GLN A 70 -36.31 -24.77 14.62
C GLN A 70 -35.56 -24.28 15.88
N ARG A 71 -34.32 -23.79 15.74
CA ARG A 71 -33.56 -23.23 16.86
C ARG A 71 -34.12 -21.89 17.35
N ILE A 72 -34.57 -21.02 16.43
CA ILE A 72 -35.21 -19.74 16.79
C ILE A 72 -36.52 -19.99 17.54
N LEU A 73 -37.28 -21.02 17.15
CA LEU A 73 -38.52 -21.39 17.86
C LEU A 73 -38.26 -22.08 19.21
N SER A 74 -37.16 -22.81 19.37
CA SER A 74 -36.78 -23.42 20.66
C SER A 74 -36.07 -22.45 21.62
N SER A 75 -35.44 -21.38 21.12
CA SER A 75 -34.73 -20.39 21.94
C SER A 75 -35.61 -19.26 22.48
N HIS A 76 -36.90 -19.20 22.10
CA HIS A 76 -37.86 -18.25 22.67
C HIS A 76 -38.52 -18.71 23.97
N ALA A 77 -38.14 -19.89 24.49
CA ALA A 77 -38.41 -20.27 25.89
C ALA A 77 -37.19 -19.92 26.75
N GLU A 78 -37.25 -18.75 27.38
CA GLU A 78 -36.42 -18.28 28.50
C GLU A 78 -34.90 -18.16 28.28
N LYS A 79 -34.44 -16.91 28.07
CA LYS A 79 -33.50 -16.20 28.97
C LYS A 79 -33.13 -14.84 28.37
N THR A 80 -33.62 -13.80 29.03
CA THR A 80 -33.15 -12.42 28.88
C THR A 80 -31.70 -12.30 29.33
N LEU A 81 -30.81 -11.81 28.46
CA LEU A 81 -29.51 -11.27 28.84
C LEU A 81 -29.34 -9.87 28.22
N PRO A 82 -28.76 -8.91 28.97
CA PRO A 82 -28.80 -7.50 28.60
C PRO A 82 -27.80 -7.17 27.49
N ILE A 83 -28.28 -6.49 26.45
CA ILE A 83 -27.46 -5.80 25.46
C ILE A 83 -26.84 -4.57 26.14
N ARG A 84 -25.51 -4.55 26.22
CA ARG A 84 -24.71 -3.38 26.61
C ARG A 84 -24.53 -2.49 25.38
N SER A 85 -25.43 -1.53 25.20
CA SER A 85 -25.25 -0.43 24.25
C SER A 85 -24.19 0.52 24.80
N HIS A 86 -22.99 0.51 24.23
CA HIS A 86 -22.07 1.63 24.39
C HIS A 86 -22.52 2.74 23.45
N ALA A 87 -23.02 3.83 24.03
CA ALA A 87 -23.26 5.09 23.32
C ALA A 87 -21.92 5.68 22.88
N LEU A 88 -21.88 6.17 21.64
CA LEU A 88 -20.79 6.98 21.10
C LEU A 88 -20.87 8.36 21.76
N ASP A 89 -19.99 8.63 22.72
CA ASP A 89 -19.77 9.99 23.22
C ASP A 89 -19.01 10.80 22.17
N GLN A 90 -19.64 11.90 21.75
CA GLN A 90 -19.01 12.98 21.00
C GLN A 90 -18.06 13.77 21.94
N PRO A 91 -16.86 14.17 21.49
CA PRO A 91 -16.05 15.10 22.26
C PRO A 91 -16.53 16.55 22.07
N PRO A 92 -16.64 17.36 23.14
CA PRO A 92 -16.99 18.77 23.03
C PRO A 92 -15.80 19.60 22.54
N THR A 93 -16.08 20.43 21.53
CA THR A 93 -15.27 21.57 21.14
C THR A 93 -15.44 22.68 22.17
N GLN A 94 -14.34 23.19 22.75
CA GLN A 94 -14.09 24.63 22.97
C GLN A 94 -12.78 24.85 23.72
N ILE A 95 -11.83 25.51 23.05
CA ILE A 95 -10.82 26.34 23.72
C ILE A 95 -10.79 27.65 22.94
N ASP A 96 -11.45 28.66 23.49
CA ASP A 96 -11.20 30.05 23.18
C ASP A 96 -9.79 30.43 23.65
N SER A 97 -9.00 31.02 22.76
CA SER A 97 -7.86 31.86 23.13
C SER A 97 -7.85 33.03 22.17
N GLN A 98 -8.53 34.09 22.61
CA GLN A 98 -8.37 35.43 22.08
C GLN A 98 -7.01 35.95 22.59
N SER A 99 -6.13 36.38 21.69
CA SER A 99 -5.09 37.34 22.05
C SER A 99 -5.11 38.49 21.06
N SER A 100 -5.54 39.62 21.58
CA SER A 100 -5.60 40.91 20.94
C SER A 100 -4.20 41.47 20.65
N THR A 101 -4.15 42.20 19.55
CA THR A 101 -3.20 43.24 19.16
C THR A 101 -2.91 44.26 20.28
N ALA A 102 -1.66 44.72 20.42
CA ALA A 102 -1.23 46.13 20.20
C ALA A 102 0.15 46.46 20.80
N SER A 103 0.77 47.48 20.18
CA SER A 103 1.93 48.30 20.57
C SER A 103 3.30 47.74 20.19
N SER A 104 3.95 48.20 19.11
CA SER A 104 4.46 49.57 18.85
C SER A 104 5.36 50.08 19.97
N VAL A 105 6.68 49.91 19.77
CA VAL A 105 7.70 50.84 20.25
C VAL A 105 8.73 50.97 19.15
N GLU A 106 8.62 52.08 18.41
CA GLU A 106 9.75 52.67 17.70
C GLU A 106 10.85 52.99 18.72
N SER A 107 12.07 52.54 18.46
CA SER A 107 13.26 53.21 18.97
C SER A 107 14.23 53.39 17.82
N SER A 108 14.14 54.56 17.23
CA SER A 108 15.09 55.15 16.32
C SER A 108 16.42 55.41 17.05
N THR A 109 17.52 54.88 16.53
CA THR A 109 18.80 55.58 16.60
C THR A 109 19.56 55.28 15.31
N ALA A 110 19.71 56.33 14.51
CA ALA A 110 20.47 56.34 13.28
C ALA A 110 21.96 56.21 13.58
N MET A 111 22.63 55.26 12.93
CA MET A 111 24.07 55.32 12.64
C MET A 111 24.33 54.75 11.24
N ASP A 112 24.87 55.63 10.40
CA ASP A 112 25.59 55.51 9.12
C ASP A 112 25.22 54.46 8.03
N PRO A 113 24.99 54.88 6.77
CA PRO A 113 24.68 54.00 5.66
C PRO A 113 25.94 53.61 4.87
N GLU A 114 26.95 53.00 5.51
CA GLU A 114 28.14 52.53 4.77
C GLU A 114 28.78 51.25 5.33
N THR A 115 27.95 50.29 5.77
CA THR A 115 28.41 48.90 6.02
C THR A 115 27.35 47.85 5.63
N GLN A 116 26.38 48.20 4.78
CA GLN A 116 25.36 47.27 4.26
C GLN A 116 25.85 46.45 3.05
N LYS A 117 27.06 45.87 3.17
CA LYS A 117 27.52 44.83 2.23
C LYS A 117 28.17 43.62 2.93
N GLN A 118 28.02 43.50 4.25
CA GLN A 118 28.53 42.35 5.03
C GLN A 118 27.50 41.73 5.99
N ALA A 119 26.23 42.15 5.95
CA ALA A 119 25.18 41.65 6.84
C ALA A 119 24.17 40.70 6.16
N GLU A 120 24.60 39.96 5.13
CA GLU A 120 23.81 38.87 4.52
C GLU A 120 24.42 37.47 4.70
N LEU A 121 25.58 37.32 5.36
CA LEU A 121 26.23 36.01 5.46
C LEU A 121 26.89 35.81 6.82
N SER A 122 26.10 35.39 7.80
CA SER A 122 26.59 34.57 8.91
C SER A 122 25.42 33.97 9.69
N ASP A 123 24.69 33.02 9.09
CA ASP A 123 23.91 31.99 9.82
C ASP A 123 24.84 31.04 10.64
N ARG A 124 26.10 31.43 10.79
CA ARG A 124 27.19 30.72 11.42
C ARG A 124 27.37 31.24 12.83
N ASP A 125 27.42 30.31 13.78
CA ASP A 125 27.75 30.66 15.16
C ASP A 125 29.23 31.05 15.29
N HIS A 126 29.49 32.09 16.10
CA HIS A 126 30.82 32.67 16.31
C HIS A 126 31.86 31.69 16.87
N ASP A 127 31.43 30.59 17.50
CA ASP A 127 32.31 29.61 18.15
C ASP A 127 32.68 28.43 17.24
N VAL A 128 32.25 28.46 15.97
CA VAL A 128 32.53 27.42 14.99
C VAL A 128 33.75 27.81 14.15
N THR A 129 34.76 26.93 14.08
CA THR A 129 35.95 27.16 13.24
C THR A 129 35.63 27.07 11.74
N ASP A 130 36.44 27.72 10.91
CA ASP A 130 36.22 27.76 9.44
C ASP A 130 36.18 26.35 8.85
N GLU A 131 37.02 25.44 9.35
CA GLU A 131 37.07 24.06 8.89
C GLU A 131 35.76 23.30 9.18
N VAL A 132 35.23 23.44 10.40
CA VAL A 132 33.96 22.80 10.80
C VAL A 132 32.80 23.38 10.01
N TRP A 133 32.82 24.68 9.76
CA TRP A 133 31.78 25.36 8.98
C TRP A 133 31.78 24.93 7.51
N ASN A 134 32.96 24.90 6.87
CA ASN A 134 33.10 24.42 5.50
C ASN A 134 32.65 22.97 5.34
N GLN A 135 32.96 22.11 6.32
CA GLN A 135 32.48 20.73 6.33
C GLN A 135 30.95 20.67 6.49
N LEU A 136 30.39 21.48 7.39
CA LEU A 136 28.94 21.55 7.61
C LEU A 136 28.18 22.00 6.35
N GLU A 137 28.71 22.96 5.59
CA GLU A 137 28.12 23.38 4.31
C GLU A 137 28.12 22.24 3.27
N LYS A 138 29.23 21.49 3.16
CA LYS A 138 29.28 20.29 2.30
C LYS A 138 28.27 19.23 2.74
N ASP A 139 28.11 19.03 4.04
CA ASP A 139 27.16 18.06 4.57
C ASP A 139 25.71 18.50 4.37
N LYS A 140 25.40 19.81 4.48
CA LYS A 140 24.11 20.40 4.10
C LYS A 140 23.80 20.14 2.63
N ALA A 141 24.76 20.38 1.74
CA ALA A 141 24.61 20.12 0.31
C ALA A 141 24.37 18.63 0.02
N THR A 142 25.10 17.75 0.72
CA THR A 142 24.95 16.29 0.59
C THR A 142 23.59 15.81 1.13
N ALA A 143 23.10 16.39 2.22
CA ALA A 143 21.77 16.10 2.75
C ALA A 143 20.68 16.51 1.75
N LYS A 144 20.78 17.73 1.20
CA LYS A 144 19.85 18.22 0.17
C LYS A 144 19.85 17.34 -1.09
N ALA A 145 21.02 16.95 -1.59
CA ALA A 145 21.11 16.08 -2.75
C ALA A 145 20.46 14.70 -2.52
N ARG A 146 20.55 14.15 -1.30
CA ARG A 146 19.89 12.89 -0.92
C ARG A 146 18.36 13.04 -0.88
N GLU A 147 17.86 14.17 -0.38
CA GLU A 147 16.43 14.48 -0.37
C GLU A 147 15.89 14.64 -1.81
N GLU A 148 16.58 15.40 -2.66
CA GLU A 148 16.23 15.55 -4.08
C GLU A 148 16.24 14.20 -4.83
N GLU A 149 17.19 13.31 -4.53
CA GLU A 149 17.19 11.96 -5.10
C GLU A 149 16.00 11.13 -4.61
N TYR A 150 15.66 11.20 -3.32
CA TYR A 150 14.48 10.52 -2.79
C TYR A 150 13.21 10.98 -3.49
N GLU A 151 13.02 12.29 -3.64
CA GLU A 151 11.87 12.86 -4.36
C GLU A 151 11.82 12.41 -5.82
N ARG A 152 12.95 12.42 -6.52
CA ARG A 152 13.04 11.95 -7.90
C ARG A 152 12.62 10.49 -8.04
N VAL A 153 13.09 9.60 -7.15
CA VAL A 153 12.72 8.18 -7.16
C VAL A 153 11.22 7.99 -6.85
N GLN A 154 10.64 8.80 -5.95
CA GLN A 154 9.19 8.74 -5.69
C GLN A 154 8.37 9.21 -6.90
N GLN A 155 8.82 10.26 -7.60
CA GLN A 155 8.19 10.75 -8.83
C GLN A 155 8.25 9.70 -9.93
N GLU A 156 9.43 9.13 -10.19
CA GLU A 156 9.65 8.06 -11.17
C GLU A 156 8.73 6.85 -10.89
N PHE A 157 8.62 6.43 -9.63
CA PHE A 157 7.72 5.34 -9.23
C PHE A 157 6.25 5.69 -9.47
N GLY A 158 5.85 6.93 -9.17
CA GLY A 158 4.51 7.42 -9.43
C GLY A 158 4.16 7.45 -10.92
N GLU A 159 5.10 7.86 -11.77
CA GLU A 159 4.97 7.88 -13.23
C GLU A 159 4.91 6.47 -13.81
N GLN A 160 5.82 5.57 -13.42
CA GLN A 160 5.82 4.20 -13.88
C GLN A 160 4.53 3.47 -13.51
N LYS A 161 4.00 3.71 -12.29
CA LYS A 161 2.72 3.15 -11.87
C LYS A 161 1.56 3.62 -12.75
N LYS A 162 1.53 4.90 -13.15
CA LYS A 162 0.51 5.43 -14.06
C LYS A 162 0.63 4.81 -15.45
N GLU A 163 1.85 4.65 -15.95
CA GLU A 163 2.11 4.05 -17.26
C GLU A 163 1.65 2.58 -17.30
N ILE A 164 1.98 1.78 -16.27
CA ILE A 164 1.52 0.39 -16.15
C ILE A 164 -0.01 0.31 -16.15
N LEU A 165 -0.69 1.23 -15.44
CA LEU A 165 -2.15 1.28 -15.44
C LEU A 165 -2.72 1.63 -16.82
N ARG A 166 -2.11 2.58 -17.54
CA ARG A 166 -2.54 2.95 -18.90
C ARG A 166 -2.39 1.78 -19.87
N LEU A 167 -1.24 1.11 -19.83
CA LEU A 167 -0.96 -0.06 -20.67
C LEU A 167 -1.93 -1.21 -20.40
N LYS A 168 -2.28 -1.43 -19.13
CA LYS A 168 -3.27 -2.45 -18.76
C LYS A 168 -4.66 -2.12 -19.29
N GLU A 169 -5.08 -0.86 -19.23
CA GLU A 169 -6.35 -0.41 -19.79
C GLU A 169 -6.38 -0.56 -21.33
N GLU A 170 -5.28 -0.24 -22.00
CA GLU A 170 -5.11 -0.47 -23.44
C GLU A 170 -5.20 -1.97 -23.80
N GLU A 171 -4.57 -2.85 -23.01
CA GLU A 171 -4.64 -4.32 -23.16
C GLU A 171 -6.07 -4.84 -22.98
N ASP A 172 -6.74 -4.44 -21.89
CA ASP A 172 -8.13 -4.81 -21.60
C ASP A 172 -9.09 -4.34 -22.72
N ASN A 173 -8.85 -3.16 -23.29
CA ASN A 173 -9.61 -2.63 -24.41
C ASN A 173 -9.37 -3.45 -25.70
N ALA A 174 -8.11 -3.76 -26.01
CA ALA A 174 -7.74 -4.57 -27.16
C ALA A 174 -8.29 -6.00 -27.07
N GLU A 175 -8.30 -6.61 -25.87
CA GLU A 175 -8.90 -7.93 -25.66
C GLU A 175 -10.40 -7.92 -25.94
N ARG A 176 -11.11 -6.87 -25.50
CA ARG A 176 -12.55 -6.69 -25.78
C ARG A 176 -12.82 -6.55 -27.28
N GLU A 177 -12.06 -5.71 -27.98
CA GLU A 177 -12.18 -5.55 -29.44
C GLU A 177 -11.84 -6.85 -30.20
N ALA A 178 -10.80 -7.58 -29.77
CA ALA A 178 -10.43 -8.86 -30.36
C ALA A 178 -11.49 -9.95 -30.11
N GLN A 179 -12.15 -9.95 -28.95
CA GLN A 179 -13.27 -10.84 -28.63
C GLN A 179 -14.46 -10.59 -29.56
N GLU A 180 -14.74 -9.32 -29.86
CA GLU A 180 -15.79 -8.90 -30.80
C GLU A 180 -15.46 -9.25 -32.26
N ALA A 181 -14.18 -9.25 -32.63
CA ALA A 181 -13.70 -9.52 -34.00
C ALA A 181 -13.50 -11.01 -34.36
N LYS A 182 -13.83 -11.96 -33.48
CA LYS A 182 -13.62 -13.41 -33.69
C LYS A 182 -14.50 -14.00 -34.81
N VAL A 183 -14.12 -13.78 -36.07
CA VAL A 183 -14.62 -14.51 -37.24
C VAL A 183 -13.44 -14.97 -38.11
N LYS A 184 -13.23 -16.30 -38.12
CA LYS A 184 -12.35 -17.12 -39.00
C LYS A 184 -10.86 -16.77 -39.01
N ALA A 185 -10.09 -17.50 -38.20
CA ALA A 185 -8.62 -17.47 -38.23
C ALA A 185 -8.04 -18.57 -39.15
N ASP A 186 -7.16 -18.16 -40.07
CA ASP A 186 -6.33 -19.02 -40.92
C ASP A 186 -5.06 -19.53 -40.18
N GLU A 187 -4.33 -20.50 -40.74
CA GLU A 187 -3.14 -21.09 -40.11
C GLU A 187 -1.97 -20.10 -39.93
N GLU A 188 -1.80 -19.15 -40.85
CA GLU A 188 -0.83 -18.06 -40.71
C GLU A 188 -1.21 -17.13 -39.54
N SER A 189 -2.51 -16.87 -39.36
CA SER A 189 -3.03 -16.10 -38.24
C SER A 189 -2.75 -16.78 -36.89
N ARG A 190 -2.79 -18.12 -36.83
CA ARG A 190 -2.40 -18.88 -35.62
C ARG A 190 -0.92 -18.68 -35.25
N ARG A 191 -0.02 -18.66 -36.24
CA ARG A 191 1.43 -18.46 -36.01
C ARG A 191 1.75 -17.05 -35.57
N LEU A 192 1.15 -16.04 -36.19
CA LEU A 192 1.30 -14.64 -35.80
C LEU A 192 0.75 -14.38 -34.39
N HIS A 193 -0.39 -14.99 -34.04
CA HIS A 193 -0.95 -14.88 -32.70
C HIS A 193 -0.05 -15.54 -31.65
N GLU A 194 0.54 -16.70 -31.95
CA GLU A 194 1.50 -17.34 -31.04
C GLU A 194 2.78 -16.52 -30.87
N GLN A 195 3.33 -15.94 -31.95
CA GLN A 195 4.48 -15.03 -31.86
C GLN A 195 4.16 -13.77 -31.04
N ALA A 196 2.99 -13.15 -31.26
CA ALA A 196 2.54 -12.00 -30.49
C ALA A 196 2.35 -12.33 -29.00
N ARG A 197 1.81 -13.51 -28.68
CA ARG A 197 1.69 -14.00 -27.29
C ARG A 197 3.06 -14.13 -26.62
N LEU A 198 4.05 -14.70 -27.32
CA LEU A 198 5.40 -14.88 -26.78
C LEU A 198 6.12 -13.54 -26.58
N GLU A 199 5.95 -12.59 -27.51
CA GLU A 199 6.50 -11.24 -27.39
C GLU A 199 5.85 -10.46 -26.24
N HIS A 200 4.53 -10.55 -26.11
CA HIS A 200 3.81 -9.94 -25.00
C HIS A 200 4.27 -10.46 -23.63
N GLU A 201 4.41 -11.78 -23.49
CA GLU A 201 4.91 -12.40 -22.25
C GLU A 201 6.38 -11.99 -21.96
N ARG A 202 7.22 -11.85 -22.99
CA ARG A 202 8.60 -11.35 -22.83
C ARG A 202 8.60 -9.92 -22.31
N ARG A 203 7.83 -9.03 -22.95
CA ARG A 203 7.69 -7.63 -22.52
C ARG A 203 7.15 -7.54 -21.10
N ARG A 204 6.14 -8.33 -20.73
CA ARG A 204 5.61 -8.34 -19.36
C ARG A 204 6.68 -8.69 -18.33
N ARG A 205 7.56 -9.65 -18.63
CA ARG A 205 8.67 -10.02 -17.74
C ARG A 205 9.71 -8.92 -17.61
N GLU A 206 10.07 -8.27 -18.72
CA GLU A 206 10.98 -7.12 -18.73
C GLU A 206 10.39 -5.98 -17.88
N ASP A 207 9.12 -5.63 -18.09
CA ASP A 207 8.41 -4.60 -17.33
C ASP A 207 8.32 -4.95 -15.83
N GLU A 208 8.05 -6.21 -15.49
CA GLU A 208 8.06 -6.71 -14.12
C GLU A 208 9.45 -6.63 -13.46
N GLU A 209 10.53 -6.90 -14.20
CA GLU A 209 11.91 -6.78 -13.71
C GLU A 209 12.26 -5.32 -13.41
N VAL A 210 11.94 -4.41 -14.33
CA VAL A 210 12.16 -2.97 -14.14
C VAL A 210 11.35 -2.46 -12.95
N ALA A 211 10.08 -2.85 -12.82
CA ALA A 211 9.23 -2.47 -11.70
C ALA A 211 9.77 -2.98 -10.34
N ARG A 212 10.28 -4.23 -10.30
CA ARG A 212 10.89 -4.78 -9.08
C ARG A 212 12.15 -4.04 -8.66
N GLU A 213 12.99 -3.64 -9.62
CA GLU A 213 14.21 -2.88 -9.31
C GLU A 213 13.87 -1.49 -8.79
N LEU A 214 12.91 -0.79 -9.42
CA LEU A 214 12.47 0.52 -8.95
C LEU A 214 11.84 0.45 -7.55
N GLU A 215 11.03 -0.58 -7.28
CA GLU A 215 10.46 -0.81 -5.95
C GLU A 215 11.55 -1.08 -4.90
N ARG A 216 12.57 -1.88 -5.24
CA ARG A 216 13.74 -2.09 -4.36
C ARG A 216 14.45 -0.79 -4.05
N ARG A 217 14.77 0.01 -5.07
CA ARG A 217 15.42 1.32 -4.89
C ARG A 217 14.59 2.24 -4.02
N ARG A 218 13.28 2.32 -4.27
CA ARG A 218 12.32 3.09 -3.46
C ARG A 218 12.33 2.65 -2.00
N ALA A 219 12.23 1.35 -1.74
CA ALA A 219 12.16 0.81 -0.39
C ALA A 219 13.42 1.10 0.43
N VAL A 220 14.61 0.96 -0.18
CA VAL A 220 15.88 1.29 0.48
C VAL A 220 15.93 2.77 0.85
N MET A 221 15.55 3.66 -0.08
CA MET A 221 15.57 5.11 0.15
C MET A 221 14.52 5.54 1.18
N GLU A 222 13.32 4.94 1.17
CA GLU A 222 12.25 5.20 2.13
C GLU A 222 12.62 4.74 3.54
N GLU A 223 13.27 3.58 3.67
CA GLU A 223 13.77 3.12 4.97
C GLU A 223 14.86 4.06 5.52
N ALA A 224 15.79 4.50 4.67
CA ALA A 224 16.83 5.46 5.03
C ALA A 224 16.22 6.80 5.46
N HIS A 225 15.27 7.33 4.69
CA HIS A 225 14.56 8.57 4.99
C HIS A 225 13.77 8.46 6.31
N ARG A 226 13.08 7.33 6.55
CA ARG A 226 12.37 7.08 7.80
C ARG A 226 13.31 7.04 9.01
N LYS A 227 14.47 6.38 8.90
CA LYS A 227 15.48 6.35 9.96
C LYS A 227 16.02 7.76 10.25
N GLU A 228 16.29 8.53 9.21
CA GLU A 228 16.74 9.92 9.34
C GLU A 228 15.69 10.78 10.04
N GLN A 229 14.42 10.71 9.63
CA GLN A 229 13.33 11.42 10.31
C GLN A 229 13.19 11.03 11.79
N ALA A 230 13.33 9.74 12.11
CA ALA A 230 13.31 9.27 13.51
C ALA A 230 14.47 9.86 14.32
N ASN A 231 15.68 9.92 13.74
CA ASN A 231 16.84 10.53 14.37
C ASN A 231 16.64 12.04 14.57
N GLN A 232 16.10 12.74 13.58
CA GLN A 232 15.75 14.17 13.70
C GLN A 232 14.73 14.42 14.81
N MET A 233 13.71 13.58 14.94
CA MET A 233 12.75 13.67 16.04
C MET A 233 13.41 13.43 17.39
N LYS A 234 14.27 12.40 17.51
CA LYS A 234 15.03 12.12 18.75
C LYS A 234 15.92 13.31 19.12
N LEU A 235 16.67 13.86 18.16
CA LEU A 235 17.53 15.02 18.36
C LEU A 235 16.76 16.28 18.79
N LYS A 236 15.59 16.53 18.19
CA LYS A 236 14.69 17.60 18.63
C LYS A 236 14.21 17.39 20.06
N SER A 237 13.85 16.16 20.42
CA SER A 237 13.38 15.84 21.78
C SER A 237 14.49 15.94 22.85
N MET A 238 15.75 15.70 22.48
CA MET A 238 16.89 15.85 23.39
C MET A 238 17.17 17.32 23.72
N GLY A 239 16.71 18.28 22.90
CA GLY A 239 16.78 19.71 23.20
C GLY A 239 18.19 20.29 23.30
N VAL A 240 19.22 19.58 22.80
CA VAL A 240 20.64 20.00 22.90
C VAL A 240 20.90 21.33 22.20
N CYS A 241 20.21 21.59 21.09
CA CYS A 241 20.28 22.89 20.42
C CYS A 241 19.15 23.80 20.92
N VAL A 242 19.51 24.78 21.75
CA VAL A 242 18.55 25.75 22.32
C VAL A 242 17.84 26.58 21.25
N ALA A 243 18.54 26.88 20.15
CA ALA A 243 17.98 27.61 19.00
C ALA A 243 17.03 26.76 18.12
N GLY A 244 16.95 25.44 18.34
CA GLY A 244 16.04 24.56 17.59
C GLY A 244 16.45 24.30 16.13
N TYR A 245 17.71 24.55 15.77
CA TYR A 245 18.21 24.29 14.42
C TYR A 245 18.04 22.81 14.01
N HIS A 246 17.82 22.59 12.71
CA HIS A 246 17.82 21.25 12.13
C HIS A 246 19.20 20.59 12.28
N TRP A 247 19.23 19.27 12.36
CA TRP A 247 20.46 18.51 12.54
C TRP A 247 20.95 17.97 11.20
N ILE A 248 22.26 18.00 10.98
CA ILE A 248 22.89 17.55 9.74
C ILE A 248 23.77 16.36 10.08
N LYS A 249 23.52 15.23 9.39
CA LYS A 249 24.31 14.01 9.53
C LYS A 249 25.75 14.28 9.09
N GLN A 250 26.70 14.06 9.98
CA GLN A 250 28.13 14.02 9.65
C GLN A 250 28.72 12.64 10.03
N SER A 251 30.02 12.46 9.86
CA SER A 251 30.71 11.23 10.26
C SER A 251 30.57 10.97 11.77
N GLY A 252 29.95 9.84 12.14
CA GLY A 252 29.82 9.41 13.53
C GLY A 252 28.82 10.20 14.39
N GLY A 253 27.99 11.07 13.80
CA GLY A 253 26.99 11.80 14.56
C GLY A 253 26.22 12.84 13.75
N TYR A 254 25.72 13.84 14.46
CA TYR A 254 24.90 14.93 13.95
C TYR A 254 25.34 16.27 14.53
N ARG A 255 25.40 17.29 13.68
CA ARG A 255 25.68 18.68 14.06
C ARG A 255 24.46 19.55 13.81
N CYS A 256 24.16 20.50 14.69
CA CYS A 256 23.09 21.46 14.41
C CYS A 256 23.47 22.39 13.25
N ALA A 257 22.48 22.95 12.54
CA ALA A 257 22.71 23.80 11.37
C ALA A 257 23.51 25.09 11.64
N GLY A 258 23.49 25.61 12.88
CA GLY A 258 24.35 26.72 13.32
C GLY A 258 25.80 26.32 13.63
N GLY A 259 26.07 25.01 13.74
CA GLY A 259 27.40 24.45 13.90
C GLY A 259 27.90 24.24 15.32
N SER A 260 27.32 24.91 16.34
CA SER A 260 27.84 24.86 17.73
C SER A 260 27.60 23.54 18.47
N HIS A 261 26.49 22.85 18.20
CA HIS A 261 26.10 21.67 18.97
C HIS A 261 26.36 20.37 18.18
N TRP A 262 26.88 19.36 18.87
CA TRP A 262 27.20 18.06 18.32
C TRP A 262 26.61 16.93 19.18
N VAL A 263 26.05 15.91 18.54
CA VAL A 263 25.57 14.68 19.17
C VAL A 263 26.12 13.49 18.40
N SER A 264 26.78 12.57 19.11
CA SER A 264 27.34 11.36 18.50
C SER A 264 26.28 10.29 18.24
N ASP A 265 26.55 9.37 17.31
CA ASP A 265 25.65 8.25 17.01
C ASP A 265 25.42 7.34 18.23
N ALA A 266 26.41 7.22 19.12
CA ALA A 266 26.28 6.45 20.36
C ALA A 266 25.27 7.08 21.34
N GLN A 267 25.12 8.41 21.32
CA GLN A 267 24.10 9.12 22.11
C GLN A 267 22.70 9.04 21.49
N LEU A 268 22.60 8.60 20.24
CA LEU A 268 21.34 8.42 19.51
C LEU A 268 20.85 6.97 19.47
N GLN A 269 21.63 6.02 19.96
CA GLN A 269 21.16 4.66 20.25
C GLN A 269 20.25 4.66 21.49
#